data_AF-A0AAU4W150-F1
#
_entry.id   AF-A0AAU4W150-F1
#
_cell.length_a   1.000
_cell.length_b   1.000
_cell.length_c   1.000
_cell.angle_alpha   90.00
_cell.angle_beta   90.00
_cell.angle_gamma   90.00
#
_symmetry.space_group_name_H-M   'P 1'
#
loop_
_entity.id
_entity.type
_entity.pdbx_description
1 polymer ?
#
loop_
_entity_poly.entity_id
_entity_poly.type
_entity_poly.pdbx_seq_one_letter_code
_entity_poly.pdbx_strand_id
1 'polypeptide(L)'
;MYDPSGPGRLLFGFFAAMAETERENIREATLEGLDAAARKGNHGGRPPVITDDMLHTVLRRRANGETVEDIQPDLLIPTGRRKGQSPSLSSIYRALAEHDKTQAYPEAVETAHADFAALQQRDRSPA
;
A
#
# COMPACT_ATOMS: atom_id res chain seq x y z
N MET A 1 -27.21 -15.92 -37.16
CA MET A 1 -25.99 -16.45 -37.81
C MET A 1 -24.88 -15.43 -37.59
N TYR A 2 -24.01 -15.65 -36.60
CA TYR A 2 -22.75 -14.93 -36.48
C TYR A 2 -21.85 -15.42 -37.62
N ASP A 3 -21.42 -14.51 -38.49
CA ASP A 3 -20.52 -14.81 -39.61
C ASP A 3 -19.10 -14.32 -39.27
N PRO A 4 -18.18 -15.20 -38.82
CA PRO A 4 -16.80 -14.87 -38.48
C PRO A 4 -15.90 -14.60 -39.70
N SER A 5 -16.45 -14.60 -40.91
CA SER A 5 -15.75 -14.31 -42.18
C SER A 5 -16.26 -13.06 -42.90
N GLY A 6 -17.34 -12.44 -42.40
CA GLY A 6 -17.94 -11.25 -42.99
C GLY A 6 -17.48 -9.91 -42.39
N PRO A 7 -18.06 -8.78 -42.85
CA PRO A 7 -17.72 -7.43 -42.40
C PRO A 7 -17.81 -7.20 -40.87
N GLY A 8 -18.63 -8.00 -40.17
CA GLY A 8 -18.80 -7.94 -38.72
C GLY A 8 -17.53 -8.27 -37.93
N ARG A 9 -16.65 -9.14 -38.44
CA ARG A 9 -15.37 -9.45 -37.80
C ARG A 9 -14.40 -8.26 -37.84
N LEU A 10 -14.39 -7.53 -38.95
CA LEU A 10 -13.54 -6.33 -39.11
C LEU A 10 -14.04 -5.20 -38.20
N LEU A 11 -15.35 -4.96 -38.16
CA LEU A 11 -15.95 -3.98 -37.27
C LEU A 11 -15.68 -4.32 -35.80
N PHE A 12 -15.82 -5.58 -35.41
CA PHE A 12 -15.48 -6.03 -34.07
C PHE A 12 -14.01 -5.77 -33.73
N GLY A 13 -13.08 -6.12 -34.63
CA GLY A 13 -11.65 -5.86 -34.42
C GLY A 13 -11.33 -4.37 -34.27
N PHE A 14 -11.96 -3.52 -35.08
CA PHE A 14 -11.81 -2.06 -34.98
C PHE A 14 -12.29 -1.52 -33.63
N PHE A 15 -13.50 -1.88 -33.21
CA PHE A 15 -14.03 -1.43 -31.92
C PHE A 15 -13.28 -2.03 -30.73
N ALA A 16 -12.77 -3.25 -30.84
CA ALA A 16 -11.91 -3.85 -29.82
C ALA A 16 -10.61 -3.05 -29.67
N ALA A 17 -9.94 -2.70 -30.77
CA ALA A 17 -8.72 -1.89 -30.75
C ALA A 17 -8.98 -0.47 -30.20
N MET A 18 -10.12 0.14 -30.56
CA MET A 18 -10.54 1.43 -30.01
C MET A 18 -10.79 1.35 -28.50
N ALA A 19 -11.50 0.32 -28.04
CA ALA A 19 -11.77 0.12 -26.62
C ALA A 19 -10.50 -0.14 -25.80
N GLU A 20 -9.53 -0.88 -26.36
CA GLU A 20 -8.22 -1.09 -25.75
C GLU A 20 -7.43 0.21 -25.62
N THR A 21 -7.44 1.03 -26.67
CA THR A 21 -6.80 2.36 -26.66
C THR A 21 -7.40 3.25 -25.58
N GLU A 22 -8.73 3.31 -25.46
CA GLU A 22 -9.38 4.13 -24.45
C GLU A 22 -9.16 3.61 -23.03
N ARG A 23 -9.11 2.28 -22.84
CA ARG A 23 -8.74 1.68 -21.56
C ARG A 23 -7.33 2.09 -21.13
N GLU A 24 -6.38 2.10 -22.06
CA GLU A 24 -5.00 2.50 -21.74
C GLU A 24 -4.93 4.00 -21.40
N ASN A 25 -5.63 4.86 -22.13
CA ASN A 25 -5.72 6.29 -21.81
C ASN A 25 -6.27 6.53 -20.38
N ILE A 26 -7.33 5.81 -19.98
CA ILE A 26 -7.89 5.89 -18.62
C ILE A 26 -6.86 5.43 -17.57
N ARG A 27 -6.11 4.37 -17.88
CA ARG A 27 -5.08 3.83 -16.98
C ARG A 27 -3.93 4.81 -16.80
N GLU A 28 -3.41 5.37 -17.88
CA GLU A 28 -2.34 6.38 -17.85
C GLU A 28 -2.76 7.59 -17.02
N ALA A 29 -3.93 8.19 -17.30
CA ALA A 29 -4.46 9.31 -16.54
C ALA A 29 -4.64 8.98 -15.04
N THR A 30 -5.04 7.75 -14.72
CA THR A 30 -5.17 7.29 -13.33
C THR A 30 -3.79 7.20 -12.65
N LEU A 31 -2.79 6.65 -13.33
CA LEU A 31 -1.43 6.54 -12.81
C LEU A 31 -0.81 7.92 -12.58
N GLU A 32 -0.98 8.84 -13.52
CA GLU A 32 -0.54 10.24 -13.37
C GLU A 32 -1.22 10.92 -12.17
N GLY A 33 -2.53 10.71 -12.00
CA GLY A 33 -3.28 11.22 -10.85
C GLY A 33 -2.79 10.64 -9.51
N LEU A 34 -2.51 9.33 -9.47
CA LEU A 34 -1.97 8.66 -8.29
C LEU A 34 -0.56 9.15 -7.96
N ASP A 35 0.30 9.35 -8.96
CA ASP A 35 1.64 9.93 -8.77
C ASP A 35 1.55 11.37 -8.23
N ALA A 36 0.67 12.20 -8.79
CA ALA A 36 0.43 13.56 -8.30
C ALA A 36 -0.08 13.58 -6.85
N ALA A 37 -0.90 12.60 -6.45
CA ALA A 37 -1.35 12.44 -5.07
C ALA A 37 -0.20 11.95 -4.16
N ALA A 38 0.60 10.99 -4.61
CA ALA A 38 1.76 10.47 -3.90
C ALA A 38 2.80 11.58 -3.64
N ARG A 39 3.06 12.48 -4.60
CA ARG A 39 3.92 13.66 -4.42
C ARG A 39 3.41 14.63 -3.34
N LYS A 40 2.11 14.61 -3.04
CA LYS A 40 1.49 15.35 -1.93
C LYS A 40 1.49 14.56 -0.60
N GLY A 41 2.11 13.37 -0.57
CA GLY A 41 2.14 12.46 0.57
C GLY A 41 0.94 11.50 0.67
N ASN A 42 0.05 11.48 -0.33
CA ASN A 42 -1.13 10.61 -0.32
C ASN A 42 -0.86 9.33 -1.11
N HIS A 43 -0.31 8.31 -0.44
CA HIS A 43 0.10 7.04 -1.07
C HIS A 43 -1.02 5.97 -1.18
N GLY A 44 -2.26 6.32 -0.87
CA GLY A 44 -3.41 5.40 -0.93
C GLY A 44 -3.29 4.20 0.02
N GLY A 45 -4.03 3.12 -0.27
CA GLY A 45 -3.98 1.87 0.50
C GLY A 45 -4.85 1.85 1.76
N ARG A 46 -4.76 0.75 2.53
CA ARG A 46 -5.49 0.59 3.79
C ARG A 46 -4.68 1.24 4.92
N PRO A 47 -5.26 2.15 5.73
CA PRO A 47 -4.58 2.71 6.88
C PRO A 47 -4.06 1.62 7.84
N PRO A 48 -2.86 1.80 8.44
CA PRO A 48 -2.31 0.86 9.39
C PRO A 48 -3.21 0.74 10.63
N VAL A 49 -3.37 -0.48 11.13
CA VAL A 49 -4.19 -0.78 12.32
C VAL A 49 -3.41 -0.46 13.60
N ILE A 50 -2.11 -0.76 13.62
CA ILE A 50 -1.20 -0.41 14.71
C ILE A 50 -0.56 0.92 14.35
N THR A 51 -0.76 1.94 15.17
CA THR A 51 -0.06 3.22 15.04
C THR A 51 1.29 3.16 15.74
N ASP A 52 2.15 4.14 15.46
CA ASP A 52 3.45 4.26 16.13
C ASP A 52 3.29 4.40 17.65
N ASP A 53 2.31 5.18 18.12
CA ASP A 53 2.02 5.32 19.55
C ASP A 53 1.62 3.99 20.20
N MET A 54 0.81 3.19 19.50
CA MET A 54 0.42 1.85 19.96
C MET A 54 1.65 0.93 20.00
N LEU A 55 2.49 0.96 18.97
CA LEU A 55 3.71 0.17 18.91
C LEU A 55 4.68 0.55 20.04
N HIS A 56 4.91 1.84 20.28
CA HIS A 56 5.70 2.34 21.41
C HIS A 56 5.15 1.87 22.76
N THR A 57 3.83 1.92 22.93
CA THR A 57 3.16 1.43 24.14
C THR A 57 3.41 -0.06 24.34
N VAL A 58 3.25 -0.87 23.29
CA VAL A 58 3.50 -2.32 23.34
C VAL A 58 4.95 -2.61 23.67
N LEU A 59 5.91 -1.97 22.98
CA LEU A 59 7.35 -2.17 23.21
C LEU A 59 7.73 -1.85 24.66
N ARG A 60 7.24 -0.73 25.20
CA ARG A 60 7.50 -0.32 26.58
C ARG A 60 6.93 -1.31 27.60
N ARG A 61 5.66 -1.72 27.43
CA ARG A 61 5.01 -2.65 28.38
C ARG A 61 5.61 -4.04 28.32
N ARG A 62 5.98 -4.50 27.13
CA ARG A 62 6.72 -5.77 26.95
C ARG A 62 8.10 -5.73 27.61
N ALA A 63 8.81 -4.60 27.55
CA ALA A 63 10.07 -4.42 28.26
C ALA A 63 9.90 -4.49 29.80
N ASN A 64 8.71 -4.16 30.31
CA ASN A 64 8.35 -4.33 31.72
C ASN A 64 7.87 -5.76 32.07
N GLY A 65 7.86 -6.69 31.10
CA GLY A 65 7.49 -8.09 31.30
C GLY A 65 6.01 -8.42 31.08
N GLU A 66 5.18 -7.47 30.62
CA GLU A 66 3.78 -7.74 30.27
C GLU A 66 3.66 -8.57 28.98
N THR A 67 2.68 -9.49 28.91
CA THR A 67 2.41 -10.28 27.71
C THR A 67 1.62 -9.47 26.67
N VAL A 68 1.67 -9.88 25.40
CA VAL A 68 0.93 -9.17 24.33
C VAL A 68 -0.58 -9.29 24.54
N GLU A 69 -1.02 -10.41 25.11
CA GLU A 69 -2.39 -10.72 25.45
C GLU A 69 -2.93 -9.79 26.55
N ASP A 70 -2.09 -9.44 27.54
CA ASP A 70 -2.45 -8.49 28.59
C ASP A 70 -2.49 -7.04 28.08
N ILE A 71 -1.64 -6.70 27.11
CA ILE A 71 -1.54 -5.34 26.55
C ILE A 71 -2.69 -5.06 25.57
N GLN A 72 -3.12 -6.06 24.79
CA GLN A 72 -4.03 -5.89 23.66
C GLN A 72 -5.38 -5.21 23.98
N PRO A 73 -6.06 -5.50 25.11
CA PRO A 73 -7.34 -4.87 25.45
C PRO A 73 -7.25 -3.35 25.60
N ASP A 74 -6.10 -2.84 26.05
CA ASP A 74 -5.89 -1.41 26.32
C ASP A 74 -5.59 -0.60 25.05
N LEU A 75 -5.40 -1.27 23.92
CA LEU A 75 -5.12 -0.65 22.64
C LEU A 75 -6.41 -0.39 21.85
N LEU A 76 -6.50 0.77 21.19
CA LEU A 76 -7.68 1.17 20.42
C LEU A 76 -7.32 1.58 18.99
N ILE A 77 -8.02 1.01 18.02
CA ILE A 77 -7.86 1.37 16.60
C ILE A 77 -8.44 2.77 16.38
N PRO A 78 -7.69 3.74 15.81
CA PRO A 78 -8.13 5.13 15.72
C PRO A 78 -9.07 5.42 14.53
N THR A 79 -8.97 4.65 13.45
CA THR A 79 -9.65 4.96 12.18
C THR A 79 -10.24 3.73 11.50
N GLY A 80 -11.11 3.98 10.51
CA GLY A 80 -11.71 2.94 9.68
C GLY A 80 -12.86 2.18 10.36
N ARG A 81 -13.27 1.07 9.72
CA ARG A 81 -14.47 0.32 10.10
C ARG A 81 -14.42 -0.23 11.54
N ARG A 82 -13.24 -0.56 12.05
CA ARG A 82 -13.03 -1.14 13.39
C ARG A 82 -12.58 -0.10 14.42
N LYS A 83 -12.82 1.19 14.18
CA LYS A 83 -12.48 2.26 15.12
C LYS A 83 -13.04 1.97 16.53
N GLY A 84 -12.22 2.17 17.55
CA GLY A 84 -12.57 1.92 18.96
C GLY A 84 -12.55 0.46 19.39
N GLN A 85 -12.24 -0.48 18.49
CA GLN A 85 -12.01 -1.88 18.85
C GLN A 85 -10.52 -2.12 19.10
N SER A 86 -10.21 -3.14 19.88
CA SER A 86 -8.84 -3.59 20.08
C SER A 86 -8.28 -4.27 18.81
N PRO A 87 -7.00 -4.04 18.48
CA PRO A 87 -6.35 -4.72 17.36
C PRO A 87 -6.26 -6.22 17.61
N SER A 88 -6.16 -7.02 16.54
CA SER A 88 -5.90 -8.45 16.71
C SER A 88 -4.46 -8.68 17.19
N LEU A 89 -4.24 -9.76 17.95
CA LEU A 89 -2.89 -10.18 18.37
C LEU A 89 -1.95 -10.32 17.17
N SER A 90 -2.42 -10.92 16.07
CA SER A 90 -1.67 -11.03 14.82
C SER A 90 -1.21 -9.67 14.28
N SER A 91 -2.03 -8.62 14.40
CA SER A 91 -1.64 -7.28 13.96
C SER A 91 -0.53 -6.71 14.84
N ILE A 92 -0.57 -6.96 16.15
CA ILE A 92 0.46 -6.52 17.10
C ILE A 92 1.77 -7.30 16.82
N TYR A 93 1.70 -8.62 16.73
CA TYR A 93 2.86 -9.46 16.43
C TYR A 93 3.50 -9.13 15.08
N ARG A 94 2.70 -8.80 14.07
CA ARG A 94 3.23 -8.34 12.77
C ARG A 94 3.99 -7.02 12.90
N ALA A 95 3.44 -6.05 13.63
CA ALA A 95 4.09 -4.77 13.86
C ALA A 95 5.40 -4.92 14.66
N LEU A 96 5.41 -5.79 15.68
CA LEU A 96 6.63 -6.13 16.43
C LEU A 96 7.69 -6.77 15.51
N ALA A 97 7.30 -7.73 14.68
CA ALA A 97 8.23 -8.37 13.74
C ALA A 97 8.79 -7.40 12.69
N GLU A 98 7.98 -6.45 12.21
CA GLU A 98 8.42 -5.38 11.29
C GLU A 98 9.41 -4.43 11.98
N HIS A 99 9.15 -4.07 13.25
CA HIS A 99 10.07 -3.28 14.06
C HIS A 99 11.40 -4.01 14.27
N ASP A 100 11.37 -5.29 14.65
CA ASP A 100 12.58 -6.08 14.90
C ASP A 100 13.43 -6.25 13.62
N LYS A 101 12.79 -6.44 12.45
CA LYS A 101 13.48 -6.46 11.16
C LYS A 101 14.16 -5.13 10.86
N THR A 102 13.48 -4.02 11.13
CA THR A 102 14.02 -2.67 10.93
C THR A 102 15.25 -2.42 11.80
N GLN A 103 15.22 -2.89 13.05
CA GLN A 103 16.37 -2.78 13.97
C GLN A 103 17.52 -3.71 13.60
N ALA A 104 17.23 -4.91 13.09
CA ALA A 104 18.24 -5.90 12.74
C ALA A 104 19.01 -5.56 11.46
N TYR A 105 18.39 -4.83 10.51
CA TYR A 105 18.97 -4.53 9.19
C TYR A 105 18.84 -3.03 8.85
N PRO A 106 19.44 -2.12 9.62
CA PRO A 106 19.31 -0.69 9.40
C PRO A 106 19.88 -0.26 8.04
N GLU A 107 21.00 -0.85 7.61
CA GLU A 107 21.62 -0.58 6.32
C GLU A 107 20.76 -1.01 5.13
N ALA A 108 19.98 -2.09 5.29
CA ALA A 108 19.07 -2.56 4.25
C ALA A 108 17.88 -1.61 4.07
N VAL A 109 17.37 -1.05 5.17
CA VAL A 109 16.30 -0.04 5.14
C VAL A 109 16.80 1.25 4.51
N GLU A 110 18.00 1.70 4.86
CA GLU A 110 18.62 2.89 4.27
C GLU A 110 18.86 2.69 2.76
N THR A 111 19.36 1.53 2.36
CA THR A 111 19.55 1.17 0.95
C THR A 111 18.22 1.15 0.20
N ALA A 112 17.17 0.54 0.78
CA ALA A 112 15.84 0.52 0.18
C ALA A 112 15.26 1.93 0.02
N HIS A 113 15.46 2.84 0.99
CA HIS A 113 15.08 4.24 0.87
C HIS A 113 15.85 4.96 -0.25
N ALA A 114 17.16 4.72 -0.35
CA ALA A 114 18.00 5.29 -1.40
C ALA A 114 17.60 4.80 -2.79
N ASP A 115 17.37 3.50 -2.95
CA ASP A 115 16.92 2.87 -4.19
C ASP A 115 15.55 3.41 -4.62
N PHE A 116 14.61 3.51 -3.67
CA PHE A 116 13.30 4.08 -3.93
C PHE A 116 13.38 5.55 -4.35
N ALA A 117 14.22 6.35 -3.69
CA ALA A 117 14.47 7.74 -4.07
C ALA A 117 15.09 7.86 -5.48
N ALA A 118 16.00 6.96 -5.84
CA ALA A 118 16.62 6.91 -7.16
C ALA A 118 15.62 6.52 -8.27
N LEU A 119 14.72 5.57 -8.01
CA LEU A 119 13.63 5.21 -8.93
C LEU A 119 12.70 6.42 -9.17
N GLN A 120 12.30 7.12 -8.10
CA GLN A 120 11.49 8.34 -8.25
C GLN A 120 12.19 9.48 -9.00
N GLN A 121 13.53 9.50 -9.04
CA GLN A 121 14.28 10.49 -9.83
C GLN A 121 14.33 10.12 -11.32
N ARG A 122 14.35 8.81 -11.65
CA ARG A 122 14.29 8.33 -13.04
C ARG A 122 12.94 8.62 -13.68
N ASP A 123 11.85 8.41 -12.95
CA ASP A 123 10.49 8.72 -13.41
C ASP A 123 10.23 10.24 -13.55
N ARG A 124 11.13 11.08 -13.01
CA ARG A 124 11.07 12.56 -13.07
C ARG A 124 11.80 13.18 -14.27
N SER A 125 12.52 12.41 -15.10
CA SER A 125 13.14 12.94 -16.33
C SER A 125 12.14 12.89 -17.49
N PRO A 126 11.67 14.03 -18.02
CA PRO A 126 10.87 14.03 -19.23
C PRO A 126 11.78 13.70 -20.43
N ALA A 127 11.31 12.79 -21.28
CA ALA A 127 11.69 12.77 -22.69
C ALA A 127 10.83 13.80 -23.45
#